data_AF-W4QS76-F1
#
_entry.id   AF-W4QS76-F1
#
_cell.length_a   1.000
_cell.length_b   1.000
_cell.length_c   1.000
_cell.angle_alpha   90.00
_cell.angle_beta   90.00
_cell.angle_gamma   90.00
#
_symmetry.space_group_name_H-M   'P 1'
#
loop_
_entity.id
_entity.type
_entity.pdbx_description
1 polymer ?
#
loop_
_entity_poly.entity_id
_entity_poly.type
_entity_poly.pdbx_seq_one_letter_code
_entity_poly.pdbx_strand_id
1 'polypeptide(L)'
;MVTTPHETFTFDFLIISTGLLTDPALRPELKLVEKEITRWSDRFSAPKHLSNPILDAHPYLSPGFAFISRDKKRDNNLHGLFAFNYSALISCGVSASALSGLRFSIPKLATAVADQLFLDNREEVLEDYFSYNEIEFFGEWSEGSKVEM
;
A
#
# COMPACT_ATOMS: atom_id res chain seq x y z
N MET A 1 -17.65 19.05 32.66
CA MET A 1 -18.34 20.12 31.92
C MET A 1 -17.82 20.11 30.49
N VAL A 2 -18.71 20.17 29.50
CA VAL A 2 -18.39 20.22 28.06
C VAL A 2 -18.96 21.52 27.52
N THR A 3 -18.12 22.37 26.94
CA THR A 3 -18.55 23.64 26.35
C THR A 3 -18.72 23.49 24.84
N THR A 4 -19.91 23.86 24.37
CA THR A 4 -20.22 23.99 22.94
C THR A 4 -20.32 25.48 22.59
N PRO A 5 -20.40 25.86 21.30
CA PRO A 5 -20.64 27.25 20.91
C PRO A 5 -21.96 27.85 21.44
N HIS A 6 -22.90 27.02 21.89
CA HIS A 6 -24.21 27.46 22.37
C HIS A 6 -24.28 27.51 23.91
N GLU A 7 -23.88 26.43 24.58
CA GLU A 7 -24.00 26.30 26.02
C GLU A 7 -22.97 25.32 26.60
N THR A 8 -22.85 25.30 27.93
CA THR A 8 -22.03 24.35 28.67
C THR A 8 -22.90 23.32 29.38
N PHE A 9 -22.56 22.04 29.20
CA PHE A 9 -23.31 20.91 29.73
C PHE A 9 -22.48 20.15 30.77
N THR A 10 -23.16 19.55 31.74
CA THR A 10 -22.53 18.67 32.74
C THR A 10 -23.06 17.25 32.55
N PHE A 11 -22.16 16.27 32.60
CA PHE A 11 -22.45 14.86 32.41
C PHE A 11 -21.70 14.06 33.46
N ASP A 12 -22.28 12.96 33.93
CA ASP A 12 -21.59 11.97 34.76
C ASP A 12 -20.59 11.15 33.93
N PHE A 13 -20.96 10.86 32.67
CA PHE A 13 -20.12 10.16 31.70
C PHE A 13 -20.28 10.76 30.30
N LEU A 14 -19.18 10.81 29.54
CA LEU A 14 -19.15 11.28 28.16
C LEU A 14 -18.49 10.22 27.27
N ILE A 15 -19.20 9.75 26.26
CA ILE A 15 -18.69 8.83 25.25
C ILE A 15 -18.50 9.60 23.95
N ILE A 16 -17.26 9.68 23.47
CA ILE A 16 -16.91 10.42 22.26
C ILE A 16 -16.70 9.42 21.12
N SER A 17 -17.71 9.29 20.26
CA SER A 17 -17.72 8.37 19.11
C SER A 17 -17.56 9.13 17.79
N THR A 18 -16.60 10.05 17.70
CA THR A 18 -16.40 10.96 16.56
C THR A 18 -15.59 10.37 15.40
N GLY A 19 -15.43 9.05 15.36
CA GLY A 19 -14.71 8.35 14.30
C GLY A 19 -13.18 8.42 14.44
N LEU A 20 -12.50 8.40 13.29
CA LEU A 20 -11.05 8.28 13.19
C LEU A 20 -10.46 9.42 12.35
N LEU A 21 -9.21 9.75 12.59
CA LEU A 21 -8.42 10.67 11.78
C LEU A 21 -7.26 9.91 11.11
N THR A 22 -7.03 10.19 9.84
CA THR A 22 -5.87 9.68 9.10
C THR A 22 -4.85 10.80 8.92
N ASP A 23 -3.72 10.70 9.62
CA ASP A 23 -2.54 11.52 9.37
C ASP A 23 -1.28 10.71 9.72
N PRO A 24 -0.36 10.46 8.77
CA PRO A 24 0.90 9.77 9.05
C PRO A 24 1.72 10.40 10.19
N ALA A 25 1.63 11.72 10.41
CA ALA A 25 2.38 12.42 11.46
C ALA A 25 1.88 12.10 12.88
N LEU A 26 0.67 11.56 13.03
CA LEU A 26 0.12 11.14 14.32
C LEU A 26 0.60 9.73 14.73
N ARG A 27 1.36 9.04 13.88
CA ARG A 27 1.83 7.67 14.09
C ARG A 27 3.31 7.68 14.49
N PRO A 28 3.66 7.39 15.76
CA PRO A 28 5.05 7.42 16.23
C PRO A 28 6.00 6.54 15.41
N GLU A 29 5.53 5.40 14.92
CA GLU A 29 6.28 4.48 14.09
C GLU A 29 6.65 5.06 12.71
N LEU A 30 5.90 6.05 12.23
CA LEU A 30 6.18 6.73 10.95
C LEU A 30 7.00 8.00 11.12
N LYS A 31 7.37 8.39 12.35
CA LYS A 31 8.01 9.68 12.63
C LYS A 31 9.28 9.95 11.80
N LEU A 32 10.03 8.90 11.45
CA LEU A 32 11.25 9.02 10.66
C LEU A 32 10.98 9.31 9.18
N VAL A 33 9.80 8.96 8.68
CA VAL A 33 9.50 8.95 7.24
C VAL A 33 8.23 9.73 6.86
N GLU A 34 7.41 10.18 7.82
CA GLU A 34 6.11 10.83 7.56
C GLU A 34 6.22 12.07 6.66
N LYS A 35 7.32 12.81 6.77
CA LYS A 35 7.62 13.99 5.95
C LYS A 35 7.94 13.65 4.51
N GLU A 36 8.24 12.40 4.23
CA GLU A 36 8.58 11.91 2.90
C GLU A 36 7.36 11.27 2.22
N ILE A 37 6.37 10.82 2.98
CA ILE A 37 5.14 10.23 2.47
C ILE A 37 4.33 11.27 1.67
N THR A 38 4.08 11.02 0.38
CA THR A 38 3.16 11.80 -0.44
C THR A 38 1.76 11.74 0.17
N ARG A 39 1.10 12.89 0.29
CA ARG A 39 -0.29 13.02 0.71
C ARG A 39 -1.17 13.50 -0.44
N TRP A 40 -2.48 13.38 -0.29
CA TRP A 40 -3.43 13.85 -1.32
C TRP A 40 -3.32 15.36 -1.57
N SER A 41 -3.00 16.16 -0.55
CA SER A 41 -2.67 17.58 -0.70
C SER A 41 -1.54 17.86 -1.70
N ASP A 42 -0.62 16.91 -1.87
CA ASP A 42 0.54 17.04 -2.77
C ASP A 42 0.19 16.69 -4.23
N ARG A 43 -0.96 16.03 -4.46
CA ARG A 43 -1.39 15.55 -5.78
C ARG A 43 -2.60 16.30 -6.33
N PHE A 44 -3.46 16.82 -5.47
CA PHE A 44 -4.69 17.50 -5.87
C PHE A 44 -4.89 18.79 -5.09
N SER A 45 -4.78 19.92 -5.79
CA SER A 45 -5.12 21.23 -5.23
C SER A 45 -6.63 21.47 -5.41
N ALA A 46 -7.41 21.03 -4.42
CA ALA A 46 -8.86 21.21 -4.44
C ALA A 46 -9.25 22.71 -4.45
N PRO A 47 -10.27 23.11 -5.23
CA PRO A 47 -10.88 24.43 -5.09
C PRO A 47 -11.34 24.65 -3.64
N LYS A 48 -11.28 25.90 -3.14
CA LYS A 48 -11.59 26.21 -1.73
C LYS A 48 -12.91 25.63 -1.22
N HIS A 49 -13.95 25.58 -2.06
CA HIS A 49 -15.27 25.06 -1.68
C HIS A 49 -15.34 23.52 -1.61
N LEU A 50 -14.30 22.81 -2.08
CA LEU A 50 -14.17 21.35 -2.04
C LEU A 50 -12.97 20.88 -1.19
N SER A 51 -12.13 21.79 -0.71
CA SER A 51 -10.99 21.45 0.15
C SER A 51 -11.49 20.84 1.45
N ASN A 52 -10.87 19.74 1.85
CA ASN A 52 -11.18 19.04 3.08
C ASN A 52 -9.87 18.57 3.73
N PRO A 53 -9.44 19.20 4.84
CA PRO A 53 -8.19 18.86 5.51
C PRO A 53 -8.05 17.37 5.88
N ILE A 54 -9.16 16.68 6.15
CA ILE A 54 -9.16 15.26 6.48
C ILE A 54 -8.76 14.43 5.24
N LEU A 55 -9.30 14.76 4.07
CA LEU A 55 -8.95 14.08 2.81
C LEU A 55 -7.53 14.43 2.39
N ASP A 56 -7.16 15.70 2.50
CA ASP A 56 -5.86 16.24 2.14
C ASP A 56 -4.71 15.56 2.91
N ALA A 57 -4.96 15.18 4.18
CA ALA A 57 -3.99 14.51 5.04
C ALA A 57 -3.77 13.02 4.73
N HIS A 58 -4.66 12.36 3.97
CA HIS A 58 -4.51 10.94 3.65
C HIS A 58 -3.24 10.71 2.80
N PRO A 59 -2.49 9.63 3.06
CA PRO A 59 -1.37 9.26 2.21
C PRO A 59 -1.86 8.90 0.81
N TYR A 60 -1.09 9.31 -0.20
CA TYR A 60 -1.29 8.92 -1.59
C TYR A 60 -0.51 7.63 -1.84
N LEU A 61 -1.23 6.52 -1.95
CA LEU A 61 -0.65 5.17 -2.03
C LEU A 61 -0.62 4.64 -3.47
N SER A 62 0.25 3.66 -3.69
CA SER A 62 0.21 2.84 -4.91
C SER A 62 -1.03 1.93 -4.93
N PRO A 63 -1.41 1.36 -6.09
CA PRO A 63 -2.49 0.38 -6.18
C PRO A 63 -2.28 -0.88 -5.30
N GLY A 64 -1.02 -1.15 -4.94
CA GLY A 64 -0.59 -2.23 -4.04
C GLY A 64 -0.42 -1.80 -2.58
N PHE A 65 -0.97 -0.66 -2.19
CA PHE A 65 -0.93 -0.10 -0.83
C PHE A 65 0.44 0.40 -0.34
N ALA A 66 1.45 0.51 -1.22
CA ALA A 66 2.76 1.03 -0.84
C ALA A 66 2.71 2.55 -0.64
N PHE A 67 3.46 3.06 0.35
CA PHE A 67 3.70 4.50 0.45
C PHE A 67 4.56 4.98 -0.73
N ILE A 68 4.28 6.20 -1.20
CA ILE A 68 5.01 6.83 -2.31
C ILE A 68 5.75 8.06 -1.79
N SER A 69 7.03 8.22 -2.13
CA SER A 69 7.80 9.40 -1.69
C SER A 69 7.39 10.67 -2.44
N ARG A 70 7.41 11.79 -1.74
CA ARG A 70 7.31 13.13 -2.31
C ARG A 70 8.50 13.42 -3.24
N ASP A 71 9.67 12.89 -2.90
CA ASP A 71 10.92 13.06 -3.64
C ASP A 71 11.47 11.69 -4.04
N LYS A 72 11.60 11.47 -5.35
CA LYS A 72 12.15 10.24 -5.94
C LYS A 72 13.53 9.88 -5.39
N LYS A 73 14.33 10.88 -5.00
CA LYS A 73 15.66 10.63 -4.39
C LYS A 73 15.58 9.93 -3.04
N ARG A 74 14.41 9.95 -2.40
CA ARG A 74 14.13 9.37 -1.08
C ARG A 74 13.19 8.17 -1.15
N ASP A 75 12.86 7.67 -2.34
CA ASP A 75 11.97 6.51 -2.50
C ASP A 75 12.44 5.31 -1.65
N ASN A 76 13.75 5.11 -1.51
CA ASN A 76 14.32 4.02 -0.72
C ASN A 76 13.93 4.07 0.78
N ASN A 77 13.63 5.23 1.35
CA ASN A 77 13.24 5.33 2.76
C ASN A 77 11.82 4.80 3.02
N LEU A 78 10.99 4.72 1.97
CA LEU A 78 9.62 4.21 2.03
C LEU A 78 9.48 2.82 1.41
N HIS A 79 10.54 2.30 0.80
CA HIS A 79 10.57 0.95 0.23
C HIS A 79 10.23 -0.09 1.31
N GLY A 80 9.42 -1.09 0.95
CA GLY A 80 8.93 -2.10 1.90
C GLY A 80 7.82 -1.62 2.86
N LEU A 81 7.40 -0.35 2.83
CA LEU A 81 6.32 0.14 3.70
C LEU A 81 4.96 0.15 2.99
N PHE A 82 4.05 -0.68 3.49
CA PHE A 82 2.69 -0.84 2.96
C PHE A 82 1.64 -0.45 4.01
N ALA A 83 0.66 0.36 3.60
CA ALA A 83 -0.41 0.83 4.45
C ALA A 83 -1.72 0.08 4.17
N PHE A 84 -1.90 -1.04 4.86
CA PHE A 84 -3.12 -1.85 4.74
C PHE A 84 -4.07 -1.59 5.92
N ASN A 85 -4.63 -0.38 5.96
CA ASN A 85 -5.59 0.06 6.97
C ASN A 85 -6.48 1.21 6.43
N TYR A 86 -7.19 1.93 7.30
CA TYR A 86 -8.09 3.03 6.91
C TYR A 86 -7.42 4.14 6.09
N SER A 87 -6.09 4.32 6.22
CA SER A 87 -5.35 5.32 5.45
C SER A 87 -5.38 5.10 3.94
N ALA A 88 -5.67 3.88 3.49
CA ALA A 88 -5.77 3.56 2.07
C ALA A 88 -7.12 3.95 1.45
N LEU A 89 -8.10 4.42 2.23
CA LEU A 89 -9.47 4.66 1.77
C LEU A 89 -9.52 5.51 0.50
N ILE A 90 -8.75 6.59 0.44
CA ILE A 90 -8.85 7.55 -0.68
C ILE A 90 -8.14 7.01 -1.93
N SER A 91 -7.00 6.33 -1.78
CA SER A 91 -6.24 5.80 -2.92
C SER A 91 -6.75 4.45 -3.43
N CYS A 92 -7.31 3.61 -2.54
CA CYS A 92 -7.60 2.21 -2.83
C CYS A 92 -9.07 1.83 -2.53
N GLY A 93 -9.89 2.76 -2.04
CA GLY A 93 -11.27 2.49 -1.65
C GLY A 93 -11.40 1.72 -0.34
N VAL A 94 -12.59 1.15 -0.10
CA VAL A 94 -12.90 0.41 1.14
C VAL A 94 -12.13 -0.91 1.32
N SER A 95 -11.34 -1.26 0.31
CA SER A 95 -10.56 -2.48 0.17
C SER A 95 -9.67 -2.84 1.37
N ALA A 96 -9.00 -1.86 1.97
CA ALA A 96 -8.14 -2.06 3.14
C ALA A 96 -8.71 -1.46 4.44
N SER A 97 -9.95 -0.97 4.40
CA SER A 97 -10.61 -0.32 5.54
C SER A 97 -11.89 -1.03 6.01
N ALA A 98 -12.28 -2.13 5.35
CA ALA A 98 -13.42 -2.97 5.72
C ALA A 98 -13.17 -4.46 5.44
N LEU A 99 -13.68 -5.33 6.31
CA LEU A 99 -13.54 -6.79 6.20
C LEU A 99 -14.08 -7.35 4.89
N SER A 100 -15.17 -6.76 4.37
CA SER A 100 -15.78 -7.16 3.09
C SER A 100 -14.85 -6.98 1.89
N GLY A 101 -13.87 -6.06 1.97
CA GLY A 101 -12.89 -5.78 0.91
C GLY A 101 -11.70 -6.74 0.89
N LEU A 102 -11.47 -7.53 1.96
CA LEU A 102 -10.24 -8.30 2.13
C LEU A 102 -10.01 -9.33 1.03
N ARG A 103 -11.08 -10.04 0.61
CA ARG A 103 -11.01 -11.05 -0.46
C ARG A 103 -10.34 -10.53 -1.73
N PHE A 104 -10.55 -9.26 -2.05
CA PHE A 104 -10.05 -8.63 -3.27
C PHE A 104 -8.72 -7.88 -3.05
N SER A 105 -8.39 -7.57 -1.81
CA SER A 105 -7.32 -6.63 -1.47
C SER A 105 -6.06 -7.34 -0.98
N ILE A 106 -6.23 -8.48 -0.32
CA ILE A 106 -5.10 -9.33 0.09
C ILE A 106 -4.28 -9.81 -1.11
N PRO A 107 -4.87 -10.30 -2.23
CA PRO A 107 -4.07 -10.66 -3.40
C PRO A 107 -3.25 -9.50 -3.95
N LYS A 108 -3.82 -8.29 -3.99
CA LYS A 108 -3.11 -7.08 -4.46
C LYS A 108 -1.93 -6.72 -3.57
N LEU A 109 -2.11 -6.77 -2.24
CA LEU A 109 -1.04 -6.51 -1.28
C LEU A 109 0.06 -7.57 -1.41
N ALA A 110 -0.32 -8.85 -1.44
CA ALA A 110 0.62 -9.96 -1.55
C ALA A 110 1.44 -9.87 -2.84
N THR A 111 0.81 -9.58 -3.97
CA THR A 111 1.51 -9.35 -5.24
C THR A 111 2.47 -8.17 -5.14
N ALA A 112 2.05 -7.03 -4.59
CA ALA A 112 2.94 -5.87 -4.48
C ALA A 112 4.16 -6.11 -3.57
N VAL A 113 3.99 -6.87 -2.50
CA VAL A 113 5.11 -7.30 -1.63
C VAL A 113 6.03 -8.27 -2.37
N ALA A 114 5.46 -9.29 -3.03
CA ALA A 114 6.24 -10.26 -3.79
C ALA A 114 7.02 -9.59 -4.93
N ASP A 115 6.41 -8.63 -5.63
CA ASP A 115 7.06 -7.87 -6.70
C ASP A 115 8.26 -7.07 -6.17
N GLN A 116 8.14 -6.39 -5.01
CA GLN A 116 9.28 -5.69 -4.41
C GLN A 116 10.41 -6.66 -4.05
N LEU A 117 10.10 -7.77 -3.36
CA LEU A 117 11.12 -8.77 -2.99
C LEU A 117 11.81 -9.37 -4.22
N PHE A 118 11.05 -9.70 -5.25
CA PHE A 118 11.60 -10.24 -6.49
C PHE A 118 12.51 -9.23 -7.21
N LEU A 119 12.09 -7.97 -7.27
CA LEU A 119 12.88 -6.90 -7.89
C LEU A 119 14.12 -6.53 -7.06
N ASP A 120 14.06 -6.66 -5.74
CA ASP A 120 15.21 -6.47 -4.85
C ASP A 120 16.31 -7.52 -5.13
N ASN A 121 15.92 -8.76 -5.47
CA ASN A 121 16.83 -9.84 -5.83
C ASN A 121 17.08 -9.98 -7.35
N ARG A 122 16.70 -8.98 -8.16
CA ARG A 122 16.73 -9.10 -9.64
C ARG A 122 18.08 -9.52 -10.22
N GLU A 123 19.20 -9.10 -9.60
CA GLU A 123 20.55 -9.37 -10.11
C GLU A 123 20.88 -10.86 -9.95
N GLU A 124 20.65 -11.42 -8.76
CA GLU A 124 20.77 -12.85 -8.45
C GLU A 124 19.81 -13.69 -9.30
N VAL A 125 18.53 -13.29 -9.38
CA VAL A 125 17.53 -14.00 -10.18
C VAL A 125 17.91 -14.05 -11.66
N LEU A 126 18.44 -12.97 -12.22
CA LEU A 126 18.90 -12.94 -13.60
C LEU A 126 20.14 -13.79 -13.81
N GLU A 127 21.10 -13.77 -12.88
CA GLU A 127 22.28 -14.62 -12.93
C GLU A 127 21.92 -16.11 -12.91
N ASP A 128 21.04 -16.53 -12.00
CA ASP A 128 20.51 -17.90 -11.93
C ASP A 128 19.83 -18.29 -13.24
N TYR A 129 18.99 -17.40 -13.79
CA TYR A 129 18.30 -17.64 -15.05
C TYR A 129 19.27 -17.81 -16.24
N PHE A 130 20.30 -16.96 -16.34
CA PHE A 130 21.27 -17.03 -17.45
C PHE A 130 22.29 -18.17 -17.29
N SER A 131 22.59 -18.60 -16.06
CA SER A 131 23.50 -19.70 -15.79
C SER A 131 22.82 -21.08 -15.77
N TYR A 132 21.50 -21.12 -15.87
CA TYR A 132 20.72 -22.35 -15.86
C TYR A 132 21.14 -23.33 -16.97
N ASN A 133 21.67 -24.48 -16.57
CA ASN A 133 22.11 -25.55 -17.46
C ASN A 133 21.71 -26.94 -16.92
N GLU A 134 20.64 -26.99 -16.12
CA GLU A 134 20.11 -28.26 -15.62
C GLU A 134 19.37 -28.99 -16.74
N ILE A 135 19.71 -30.27 -16.91
CA ILE A 135 19.09 -31.12 -17.92
C ILE A 135 17.74 -31.61 -17.37
N GLU A 136 16.65 -30.99 -17.82
CA GLU A 136 15.29 -31.35 -17.36
C GLU A 136 14.71 -32.59 -18.06
N PHE A 137 15.14 -32.87 -19.29
CA PHE A 137 14.60 -33.96 -20.10
C PHE A 137 15.71 -34.91 -20.55
N PHE A 138 15.58 -36.16 -20.15
CA PHE A 138 16.36 -37.27 -20.71
C PHE A 138 15.47 -38.02 -21.69
N GLY A 139 15.94 -38.16 -22.93
CA GLY A 139 15.24 -38.95 -23.95
C GLY A 139 16.24 -39.58 -24.90
N GLU A 140 16.13 -40.89 -25.10
CA GLU A 140 16.78 -41.56 -26.22
C GLU A 140 15.81 -41.57 -27.40
N TRP A 141 16.21 -40.97 -28.51
CA TRP A 141 15.43 -41.02 -29.74
C TRP A 141 15.65 -42.36 -30.42
N SER A 142 14.67 -43.27 -30.34
CA SER A 142 14.71 -44.51 -31.12
C SER A 142 14.37 -44.21 -32.58
N GLU A 143 15.36 -44.23 -33.48
CA GLU A 143 15.10 -44.32 -34.92
C GLU A 143 14.34 -45.63 -35.21
N GLY A 144 13.02 -45.57 -35.43
CA GLY A 144 12.27 -46.76 -35.83
C GLY A 144 10.75 -46.74 -35.68
N SER A 145 10.14 -45.77 -35.00
CA SER A 145 8.68 -45.70 -34.88
C SER A 145 8.07 -45.19 -36.20
N LYS A 146 7.96 -46.07 -37.19
CA LYS A 146 7.04 -45.85 -38.32
C LYS A 146 5.64 -45.69 -37.75
N VAL A 147 5.08 -44.49 -37.86
CA VAL A 147 3.67 -44.26 -37.63
C VAL A 147 2.93 -44.96 -38.76
N GLU A 148 2.29 -46.09 -38.47
CA GLU A 148 1.32 -46.69 -39.39
C GLU A 148 0.12 -45.74 -39.47
N MET A 149 -0.15 -45.25 -40.69
CA MET A 149 -1.37 -44.51 -41.05
C MET A 149 -2.54 -45.45 -41.26
#